data_AF-A0A841ELF8-F1
#
_entry.id   AF-A0A841ELF8-F1
#
_cell.length_a   1.000
_cell.length_b   1.000
_cell.length_c   1.000
_cell.angle_alpha   90.00
_cell.angle_beta   90.00
_cell.angle_gamma   90.00
#
_symmetry.space_group_name_H-M   'P 1'
#
loop_
_entity.id
_entity.type
_entity.pdbx_description
1 polymer ?
#
loop_
_entity_poly.entity_id
_entity_poly.type
_entity_poly.pdbx_seq_one_letter_code
_entity_poly.pdbx_strand_id
1 'polypeptide(L)'
;MFINAIASYLPEQIITNAYFEELNGLTDDWITERTGIRQRRKASAEENTHTMAIQAVDKIKESLPYDISEVDLIIGATYTPYDSIFTLAHAIQHHINVSEIPVVTISSACSSLLNAIEIVQGYFALGKATKALVVASEHNTAYNNEDDTKAGHLWGDGAVVLSISKESFGETNWEIKDLLTGGAANVGKASESVNLKLVKKGLIMPFGRDVFINACTYMPKASLQILERNNLTINDIAYIAPHQANLRISKNVAGTLGVSEDIMLSNIQYLGNTGCAGCAIVLDEHKTEFKKGENIIVTVFGGGYSYGAMLITI
;
A
#
# COMPACT_ATOMS: atom_id res chain seq x y z
N MET A 1 -11.30 12.70 8.78
CA MET A 1 -11.24 12.89 7.30
C MET A 1 -11.95 11.72 6.66
N PHE A 2 -12.44 11.83 5.44
CA PHE A 2 -13.23 10.80 4.80
C PHE A 2 -12.58 10.32 3.50
N ILE A 3 -12.55 9.01 3.28
CA ILE A 3 -12.26 8.43 1.96
C ILE A 3 -13.59 8.37 1.20
N ASN A 4 -13.77 9.20 0.18
CA ASN A 4 -15.03 9.23 -0.58
C ASN A 4 -15.07 8.20 -1.69
N ALA A 5 -13.90 7.84 -2.21
CA ALA A 5 -13.75 6.89 -3.29
C ALA A 5 -12.37 6.26 -3.23
N ILE A 6 -12.30 5.03 -3.74
CA ILE A 6 -11.08 4.27 -3.94
C ILE A 6 -11.20 3.50 -5.25
N ALA A 7 -10.10 3.45 -6.01
CA ALA A 7 -9.99 2.62 -7.19
C ALA A 7 -8.55 2.16 -7.40
N SER A 8 -8.40 0.93 -7.88
CA SER A 8 -7.11 0.33 -8.19
C SER A 8 -6.95 -0.03 -9.67
N TYR A 9 -5.69 -0.11 -10.07
CA TYR A 9 -5.27 -0.64 -11.36
C TYR A 9 -4.21 -1.71 -11.16
N LEU A 10 -4.38 -2.81 -11.88
CA LEU A 10 -3.49 -3.94 -11.92
C LEU A 10 -3.10 -4.20 -13.38
N PRO A 11 -1.81 -4.32 -13.70
CA PRO A 11 -1.37 -4.75 -15.01
C PRO A 11 -1.98 -6.07 -15.44
N GLU A 12 -2.14 -6.26 -16.75
CA GLU A 12 -2.78 -7.45 -17.33
C GLU A 12 -1.91 -8.70 -17.23
N GLN A 13 -0.58 -8.57 -17.29
CA GLN A 13 0.30 -9.72 -17.30
C GLN A 13 0.31 -10.42 -15.94
N ILE A 14 0.03 -11.73 -15.97
CA ILE A 14 0.08 -12.61 -14.80
C ILE A 14 1.32 -13.50 -14.90
N ILE A 15 2.15 -13.47 -13.87
CA ILE A 15 3.33 -14.33 -13.74
C ILE A 15 3.03 -15.39 -12.68
N THR A 16 2.98 -16.66 -13.06
CA THR A 16 2.77 -17.77 -12.12
C THR A 16 4.10 -18.24 -11.52
N ASN A 17 4.05 -19.10 -10.51
CA ASN A 17 5.28 -19.71 -9.97
C ASN A 17 6.04 -20.59 -10.97
N ALA A 18 5.36 -21.16 -11.98
CA ALA A 18 6.00 -21.95 -13.03
C ALA A 18 7.09 -21.17 -13.79
N TYR A 19 6.91 -19.85 -13.95
CA TYR A 19 7.94 -18.98 -14.53
C TYR A 19 9.26 -19.02 -13.73
N PHE A 20 9.19 -19.01 -12.40
CA PHE A 20 10.38 -19.06 -11.54
C PHE A 20 10.98 -20.47 -11.47
N GLU A 21 10.17 -21.50 -11.61
CA GLU A 21 10.66 -22.87 -11.74
C GLU A 21 11.53 -23.03 -12.99
N GLU A 22 11.10 -22.47 -14.12
CA GLU A 22 11.89 -22.44 -15.37
C GLU A 22 13.10 -21.51 -15.27
N LEU A 23 12.96 -20.34 -14.62
CA LEU A 23 14.01 -19.33 -14.54
C LEU A 23 15.16 -19.72 -13.60
N ASN A 24 14.84 -20.17 -12.39
CA ASN A 24 15.81 -20.34 -11.32
C ASN A 24 15.58 -21.59 -10.43
N GLY A 25 14.67 -22.49 -10.85
CA GLY A 25 14.44 -23.78 -10.18
C GLY A 25 13.61 -23.72 -8.90
N LEU A 26 12.99 -22.58 -8.58
CA LEU A 26 12.09 -22.46 -7.44
C LEU A 26 10.71 -23.02 -7.79
N THR A 27 10.33 -24.12 -7.15
CA THR A 27 9.04 -24.78 -7.41
C THR A 27 7.84 -24.03 -6.82
N ASP A 28 6.65 -24.28 -7.37
CA ASP A 28 5.38 -23.71 -6.86
C ASP A 28 5.17 -23.99 -5.37
N ASP A 29 5.40 -25.24 -4.94
CA ASP A 29 5.27 -25.65 -3.54
C ASP A 29 6.22 -24.85 -2.64
N TRP A 30 7.47 -24.66 -3.06
CA TRP A 30 8.47 -23.94 -2.29
C TRP A 30 8.09 -22.47 -2.11
N ILE A 31 7.62 -21.81 -3.17
CA ILE A 31 7.22 -20.40 -3.13
C ILE A 31 5.94 -20.25 -2.31
N THR A 32 4.94 -21.09 -2.57
CA THR A 32 3.64 -21.02 -1.89
C THR A 32 3.79 -21.29 -0.39
N GLU A 33 4.56 -22.30 0.04
CA GLU A 33 4.77 -22.60 1.46
C GLU A 33 5.46 -21.44 2.20
N ARG A 34 6.42 -20.77 1.55
CA ARG A 34 7.25 -19.73 2.19
C ARG A 34 6.67 -18.34 2.12
N THR A 35 5.73 -18.09 1.20
CA THR A 35 5.23 -16.74 0.90
C THR A 35 3.71 -16.65 0.81
N GLY A 36 3.04 -17.75 0.49
CA GLY A 36 1.63 -17.79 0.11
C GLY A 36 1.34 -17.33 -1.33
N ILE A 37 2.35 -16.85 -2.07
CA ILE A 37 2.18 -16.31 -3.42
C ILE A 37 2.11 -17.44 -4.44
N ARG A 38 1.07 -17.44 -5.27
CA ARG A 38 0.88 -18.37 -6.40
C ARG A 38 1.15 -17.70 -7.74
N GLN A 39 0.79 -16.41 -7.82
CA GLN A 39 1.00 -15.58 -8.99
C GLN A 39 1.15 -14.12 -8.58
N ARG A 40 1.64 -13.29 -9.50
CA ARG A 40 1.81 -11.84 -9.34
C ARG A 40 1.49 -11.10 -10.63
N ARG A 41 1.23 -9.80 -10.53
CA ARG A 41 1.03 -8.91 -11.68
C ARG A 41 2.36 -8.27 -12.09
N LYS A 42 2.58 -8.15 -13.40
CA LYS A 42 3.77 -7.53 -13.98
C LYS A 42 3.35 -6.47 -15.00
N ALA A 43 3.94 -5.29 -14.92
CA ALA A 43 3.68 -4.22 -15.88
C ALA A 43 4.21 -4.59 -17.28
N SER A 44 3.51 -4.19 -18.34
CA SER A 44 4.01 -4.30 -19.71
C SER A 44 5.20 -3.36 -19.95
N ALA A 45 5.84 -3.46 -21.12
CA ALA A 45 6.95 -2.59 -21.49
C ALA A 45 6.55 -1.10 -21.64
N GLU A 46 5.26 -0.85 -21.89
CA GLU A 46 4.65 0.46 -22.03
C GLU A 46 4.14 1.02 -20.69
N GLU A 47 4.12 0.19 -19.65
CA GLU A 47 3.63 0.56 -18.33
C GLU A 47 4.75 1.00 -17.39
N ASN A 48 4.42 1.96 -16.53
CA ASN A 48 5.28 2.44 -15.46
C ASN A 48 4.44 2.97 -14.30
N THR A 49 5.09 3.44 -13.23
CA THR A 49 4.36 3.95 -12.06
C THR A 49 3.38 5.08 -12.40
N HIS A 50 3.67 5.93 -13.38
CA HIS A 50 2.77 7.01 -13.78
C HIS A 50 1.57 6.48 -14.56
N THR A 51 1.79 5.64 -15.57
CA THR A 51 0.70 5.16 -16.43
C THR A 51 -0.27 4.27 -15.65
N MET A 52 0.23 3.38 -14.78
CA MET A 52 -0.64 2.58 -13.90
C MET A 52 -1.47 3.47 -12.97
N ALA A 53 -0.87 4.53 -12.42
CA ALA A 53 -1.58 5.46 -11.55
C ALA A 53 -2.62 6.29 -12.30
N ILE A 54 -2.33 6.71 -13.53
CA ILE A 54 -3.28 7.36 -14.43
C ILE A 54 -4.49 6.47 -14.65
N GLN A 55 -4.29 5.17 -14.92
CA GLN A 55 -5.40 4.23 -15.07
C GLN A 55 -6.25 4.11 -13.80
N ALA A 56 -5.64 4.08 -12.62
CA ALA A 56 -6.37 4.09 -11.35
C ALA A 56 -7.18 5.40 -11.16
N VAL A 57 -6.59 6.55 -11.54
CA VAL A 57 -7.24 7.86 -11.51
C VAL A 57 -8.37 7.98 -12.53
N ASP A 58 -8.28 7.35 -13.69
CA ASP A 58 -9.39 7.34 -14.64
C ASP A 58 -10.56 6.52 -14.10
N LYS A 59 -10.29 5.37 -13.46
CA LYS A 59 -11.33 4.56 -12.83
C LYS A 59 -12.02 5.26 -11.67
N ILE A 60 -11.29 5.98 -10.81
CA ILE A 60 -11.92 6.60 -9.62
C ILE A 60 -12.93 7.68 -10.00
N LYS A 61 -12.75 8.37 -11.15
CA LYS A 61 -13.64 9.44 -11.63
C LYS A 61 -15.11 9.01 -11.69
N GLU A 62 -15.37 7.75 -12.03
CA GLU A 62 -16.73 7.19 -12.13
C GLU A 62 -17.44 7.09 -10.76
N SER A 63 -16.67 7.08 -9.68
CA SER A 63 -17.15 6.90 -8.29
C SER A 63 -17.00 8.16 -7.43
N LEU A 64 -16.46 9.26 -7.98
CA LEU A 64 -16.29 10.49 -7.24
C LEU A 64 -17.65 11.17 -7.01
N PRO A 65 -17.95 11.63 -5.79
CA PRO A 65 -19.16 12.40 -5.51
C PRO A 65 -19.02 13.91 -5.84
N TYR A 66 -17.88 14.33 -6.38
CA TYR A 66 -17.58 15.69 -6.80
C TYR A 66 -16.70 15.69 -8.06
N ASP A 67 -16.59 16.85 -8.72
CA ASP A 67 -15.73 16.97 -9.89
C ASP A 67 -14.26 16.84 -9.49
N ILE A 68 -13.48 16.03 -10.22
CA ILE A 68 -12.06 15.82 -9.93
C ILE A 68 -11.24 17.12 -10.01
N SER A 69 -11.73 18.13 -10.73
CA SER A 69 -11.14 19.46 -10.79
C SER A 69 -11.21 20.25 -9.48
N GLU A 70 -12.04 19.82 -8.52
CA GLU A 70 -12.11 20.40 -7.18
C GLU A 70 -10.99 19.92 -6.24
N VAL A 71 -10.14 18.99 -6.68
CA VAL A 71 -8.98 18.51 -5.90
C VAL A 71 -8.00 19.67 -5.70
N ASP A 72 -7.67 19.94 -4.44
CA ASP A 72 -6.78 21.03 -4.03
C ASP A 72 -5.47 20.53 -3.39
N LEU A 73 -5.18 19.22 -3.47
CA LEU A 73 -3.94 18.59 -3.02
C LEU A 73 -3.70 17.25 -3.73
N ILE A 74 -2.47 16.98 -4.18
CA ILE A 74 -2.08 15.64 -4.67
C ILE A 74 -0.84 15.15 -3.93
N ILE A 75 -0.96 14.00 -3.25
CA ILE A 75 0.16 13.31 -2.62
C ILE A 75 0.39 11.97 -3.32
N GLY A 76 1.54 11.84 -3.97
CA GLY A 76 2.02 10.59 -4.53
C GLY A 76 2.83 9.78 -3.51
N ALA A 77 2.75 8.46 -3.58
CA ALA A 77 3.51 7.51 -2.78
C ALA A 77 4.13 6.45 -3.70
N THR A 78 5.46 6.41 -3.75
CA THR A 78 6.18 5.36 -4.48
C THR A 78 7.63 5.26 -3.99
N TYR A 79 8.16 4.06 -3.87
CA TYR A 79 9.61 3.85 -3.76
C TYR A 79 10.24 3.34 -5.05
N THR A 80 9.47 3.13 -6.12
CA THR A 80 9.95 2.71 -7.45
C THR A 80 9.66 3.76 -8.54
N PRO A 81 10.10 5.02 -8.36
CA PRO A 81 9.67 6.12 -9.23
C PRO A 81 10.18 5.98 -10.67
N TYR A 82 9.28 6.04 -11.65
CA TYR A 82 9.65 6.16 -13.06
C TYR A 82 10.51 7.40 -13.34
N ASP A 83 10.14 8.55 -12.78
CA ASP A 83 10.90 9.79 -12.83
C ASP A 83 10.97 10.43 -11.42
N SER A 84 12.14 10.93 -11.06
CA SER A 84 12.39 11.59 -9.77
C SER A 84 12.17 13.10 -9.79
N ILE A 85 12.07 13.70 -10.97
CA ILE A 85 11.81 15.14 -11.19
C ILE A 85 10.34 15.32 -11.59
N PHE A 86 9.90 14.67 -12.67
CA PHE A 86 8.48 14.65 -13.05
C PHE A 86 7.76 13.56 -12.25
N THR A 87 7.60 13.80 -10.95
CA THR A 87 7.19 12.75 -10.01
C THR A 87 5.78 12.22 -10.28
N LEU A 88 5.44 11.08 -9.67
CA LEU A 88 4.12 10.45 -9.72
C LEU A 88 2.96 11.45 -9.55
N ALA A 89 3.03 12.29 -8.53
CA ALA A 89 1.98 13.28 -8.24
C ALA A 89 1.86 14.36 -9.34
N HIS A 90 2.99 14.79 -9.93
CA HIS A 90 2.98 15.74 -11.05
C HIS A 90 2.41 15.11 -12.33
N ALA A 91 2.69 13.83 -12.57
CA ALA A 91 2.08 13.10 -13.68
C ALA A 91 0.55 13.05 -13.55
N ILE A 92 0.03 12.82 -12.33
CA ILE A 92 -1.41 12.87 -12.07
C ILE A 92 -1.97 14.27 -12.23
N GLN A 93 -1.31 15.29 -11.67
CA GLN A 93 -1.74 16.69 -11.83
C GLN A 93 -1.87 17.06 -13.32
N HIS A 94 -0.87 16.71 -14.12
CA HIS A 94 -0.87 16.95 -15.55
C HIS A 94 -2.04 16.23 -16.23
N HIS A 95 -2.28 14.96 -15.88
CA HIS A 95 -3.36 14.14 -16.45
C HIS A 95 -4.76 14.68 -16.15
N ILE A 96 -5.02 15.12 -14.92
CA ILE A 96 -6.33 15.67 -14.54
C ILE A 96 -6.47 17.17 -14.85
N ASN A 97 -5.40 17.80 -15.34
CA ASN A 97 -5.35 19.20 -15.75
C ASN A 97 -5.79 20.20 -14.66
N VAL A 98 -5.33 20.00 -13.42
CA VAL A 98 -5.59 20.93 -12.30
C VAL A 98 -4.34 21.78 -12.02
N SER A 99 -4.53 23.10 -11.96
CA SER A 99 -3.44 24.07 -11.78
C SER A 99 -3.41 24.67 -10.37
N GLU A 100 -2.26 25.21 -9.97
CA GLU A 100 -2.10 26.03 -8.75
C GLU A 100 -2.40 25.33 -7.41
N ILE A 101 -2.24 24.01 -7.35
CA ILE A 101 -2.40 23.22 -6.12
C ILE A 101 -1.05 22.67 -5.62
N PRO A 102 -0.90 22.37 -4.31
CA PRO A 102 0.28 21.66 -3.81
C PRO A 102 0.32 20.23 -4.33
N VAL A 103 1.50 19.83 -4.80
CA VAL A 103 1.76 18.49 -5.37
C VAL A 103 3.10 17.99 -4.83
N VAL A 104 3.11 16.79 -4.25
CA VAL A 104 4.36 16.19 -3.75
C VAL A 104 4.30 14.67 -3.85
N THR A 105 5.45 14.04 -4.05
CA THR A 105 5.60 12.58 -4.00
C THR A 105 6.57 12.22 -2.88
N ILE A 106 6.20 11.23 -2.06
CA ILE A 106 6.98 10.79 -0.91
C ILE A 106 7.34 9.30 -1.00
N SER A 107 8.32 8.90 -0.19
CA SER A 107 8.71 7.52 -0.01
C SER A 107 9.05 7.24 1.45
N SER A 108 8.44 6.20 2.00
CA SER A 108 8.77 5.51 3.25
C SER A 108 8.66 4.00 3.02
N ALA A 109 9.18 3.52 1.88
CA ALA A 109 9.03 2.15 1.40
C ALA A 109 7.57 1.68 1.41
N CYS A 110 7.28 0.45 1.84
CA CYS A 110 5.95 -0.13 1.84
C CYS A 110 4.95 0.60 2.78
N SER A 111 5.39 1.47 3.70
CA SER A 111 4.49 2.26 4.54
C SER A 111 4.02 3.58 3.89
N SER A 112 4.54 3.92 2.70
CA SER A 112 4.34 5.23 2.07
C SER A 112 2.88 5.66 1.96
N LEU A 113 1.94 4.74 1.75
CA LEU A 113 0.51 5.06 1.68
C LEU A 113 0.01 5.74 2.95
N LEU A 114 0.28 5.17 4.13
CA LEU A 114 -0.16 5.76 5.39
C LEU A 114 0.56 7.08 5.68
N ASN A 115 1.85 7.17 5.34
CA ASN A 115 2.60 8.44 5.43
C ASN A 115 1.99 9.52 4.52
N ALA A 116 1.53 9.17 3.32
CA ALA A 116 0.89 10.11 2.41
C ALA A 116 -0.44 10.61 2.96
N ILE A 117 -1.26 9.72 3.55
CA ILE A 117 -2.51 10.09 4.22
C ILE A 117 -2.24 10.98 5.45
N GLU A 118 -1.17 10.74 6.20
CA GLU A 118 -0.79 11.58 7.35
C GLU A 118 -0.39 13.00 6.91
N ILE A 119 0.27 13.13 5.77
CA ILE A 119 0.56 14.43 5.17
C ILE A 119 -0.74 15.15 4.77
N VAL A 120 -1.71 14.44 4.15
CA VAL A 120 -3.04 15.01 3.88
C VAL A 120 -3.69 15.52 5.16
N GLN A 121 -3.62 14.75 6.25
CA GLN A 121 -4.14 15.15 7.56
C GLN A 121 -3.53 16.48 8.02
N GLY A 122 -2.22 16.65 7.89
CA GLY A 122 -1.53 17.90 8.21
C GLY A 122 -2.00 19.09 7.37
N TYR A 123 -2.14 18.91 6.05
CA TYR A 123 -2.65 19.97 5.16
C TYR A 123 -4.08 20.37 5.50
N PHE A 124 -4.94 19.39 5.80
CA PHE A 124 -6.33 19.64 6.18
C PHE A 124 -6.43 20.35 7.53
N ALA A 125 -5.67 19.89 8.53
CA ALA A 125 -5.63 20.50 9.86
C ALA A 125 -5.21 21.98 9.82
N LEU A 126 -4.30 22.33 8.90
CA LEU A 126 -3.83 23.72 8.70
C LEU A 126 -4.72 24.55 7.75
N GLY A 127 -5.78 23.96 7.20
CA GLY A 127 -6.66 24.66 6.25
C GLY A 127 -6.00 24.96 4.89
N LYS A 128 -4.93 24.25 4.53
CA LYS A 128 -4.22 24.43 3.25
C LYS A 128 -4.85 23.65 2.09
N ALA A 129 -5.71 22.69 2.39
CA ALA A 129 -6.42 21.85 1.44
C ALA A 129 -7.70 21.30 2.10
N THR A 130 -8.62 20.82 1.28
CA THR A 130 -9.91 20.25 1.68
C THR A 130 -10.28 18.98 0.92
N LYS A 131 -9.72 18.76 -0.27
CA LYS A 131 -9.93 17.59 -1.14
C LYS A 131 -8.60 17.14 -1.75
N ALA A 132 -8.15 15.96 -1.38
CA ALA A 132 -6.86 15.41 -1.79
C ALA A 132 -7.03 14.14 -2.62
N LEU A 133 -6.16 13.96 -3.63
CA LEU A 133 -5.88 12.64 -4.18
C LEU A 133 -4.61 12.09 -3.54
N VAL A 134 -4.72 10.92 -2.92
CA VAL A 134 -3.57 10.12 -2.51
C VAL A 134 -3.39 9.01 -3.53
N VAL A 135 -2.23 8.95 -4.17
CA VAL A 135 -1.95 8.03 -5.26
C VAL A 135 -0.73 7.19 -4.91
N ALA A 136 -0.90 5.88 -4.79
CA ALA A 136 0.19 4.94 -4.55
C ALA A 136 0.38 4.06 -5.79
N SER A 137 1.62 3.94 -6.27
CA SER A 137 1.92 3.15 -7.47
C SER A 137 3.33 2.57 -7.39
N GLU A 138 3.44 1.27 -7.58
CA GLU A 138 4.72 0.56 -7.50
C GLU A 138 4.94 -0.30 -8.75
N HIS A 139 6.09 -0.10 -9.38
CA HIS A 139 6.61 -0.88 -10.50
C HIS A 139 7.82 -1.69 -10.01
N ASN A 140 7.61 -2.55 -9.01
CA ASN A 140 8.66 -3.34 -8.39
C ASN A 140 9.41 -4.21 -9.40
N THR A 141 8.72 -4.73 -10.43
CA THR A 141 9.33 -5.61 -11.43
C THR A 141 10.32 -4.91 -12.36
N ALA A 142 10.27 -3.58 -12.47
CA ALA A 142 11.30 -2.81 -13.18
C ALA A 142 12.62 -2.71 -12.40
N TYR A 143 12.59 -2.93 -11.09
CA TYR A 143 13.75 -2.74 -10.22
C TYR A 143 14.25 -4.02 -9.58
N ASN A 144 13.44 -5.07 -9.41
CA ASN A 144 13.89 -6.33 -8.81
C ASN A 144 14.88 -7.08 -9.72
N ASN A 145 15.57 -8.04 -9.12
CA ASN A 145 16.30 -9.07 -9.87
C ASN A 145 15.50 -10.38 -9.79
N GLU A 146 14.93 -10.82 -10.89
CA GLU A 146 14.12 -12.06 -10.95
C GLU A 146 14.98 -13.33 -10.76
N ASP A 147 16.28 -13.27 -11.05
CA ASP A 147 17.23 -14.36 -10.78
C ASP A 147 17.53 -14.54 -9.27
N ASP A 148 17.19 -13.56 -8.43
CA ASP A 148 17.40 -13.66 -6.98
C ASP A 148 16.42 -14.67 -6.36
N THR A 149 16.95 -15.84 -6.00
CA THR A 149 16.18 -16.90 -5.34
C THR A 149 15.67 -16.54 -3.95
N LYS A 150 16.14 -15.43 -3.35
CA LYS A 150 15.65 -14.97 -2.03
C LYS A 150 14.41 -14.11 -2.11
N ALA A 151 14.35 -13.18 -3.07
CA ALA A 151 13.31 -12.17 -3.12
C ALA A 151 12.75 -11.90 -4.51
N GLY A 152 13.37 -12.38 -5.59
CA GLY A 152 12.97 -12.11 -6.97
C GLY A 152 11.52 -12.49 -7.26
N HIS A 153 11.04 -13.59 -6.65
CA HIS A 153 9.69 -14.11 -6.77
C HIS A 153 8.62 -13.37 -5.95
N LEU A 154 8.97 -12.38 -5.12
CA LEU A 154 8.00 -11.75 -4.21
C LEU A 154 7.16 -10.68 -4.88
N TRP A 155 7.74 -9.96 -5.85
CA TRP A 155 7.28 -8.64 -6.23
C TRP A 155 6.16 -8.67 -7.26
N GLY A 156 5.18 -7.79 -7.08
CA GLY A 156 4.17 -7.49 -8.08
C GLY A 156 4.04 -5.99 -8.29
N ASP A 157 3.31 -5.61 -9.33
CA ASP A 157 3.06 -4.22 -9.69
C ASP A 157 1.59 -3.85 -9.53
N GLY A 158 1.33 -2.58 -9.30
CA GLY A 158 -0.03 -2.06 -9.23
C GLY A 158 -0.10 -0.64 -8.73
N ALA A 159 -1.28 -0.04 -8.91
CA ALA A 159 -1.57 1.31 -8.46
C ALA A 159 -2.94 1.40 -7.80
N VAL A 160 -3.09 2.39 -6.94
CA VAL A 160 -4.34 2.72 -6.26
C VAL A 160 -4.41 4.22 -6.01
N VAL A 161 -5.62 4.75 -6.10
CA VAL A 161 -5.95 6.14 -5.76
C VAL A 161 -7.05 6.16 -4.71
N LEU A 162 -6.89 7.06 -3.74
CA LEU A 162 -7.91 7.39 -2.75
C LEU A 162 -8.25 8.86 -2.89
N SER A 163 -9.55 9.15 -2.90
CA SER A 163 -10.08 10.51 -2.84
C SER A 163 -10.45 10.84 -1.40
N ILE A 164 -9.72 11.75 -0.77
CA ILE A 164 -9.85 12.07 0.65
C ILE A 164 -10.30 13.51 0.84
N SER A 165 -11.27 13.76 1.72
CA SER A 165 -11.75 15.12 2.03
C SER A 165 -11.98 15.34 3.53
N LYS A 166 -12.23 16.61 3.90
CA LYS A 166 -12.65 16.97 5.26
C LYS A 166 -14.07 16.51 5.60
N GLU A 167 -14.95 16.52 4.62
CA GLU A 167 -16.39 16.22 4.75
C GLU A 167 -16.75 14.97 3.97
N SER A 168 -17.76 14.22 4.40
CA SER A 168 -18.25 13.10 3.60
C SER A 168 -19.24 13.57 2.53
N PHE A 169 -19.12 13.02 1.33
CA PHE A 169 -20.03 13.32 0.21
C PHE A 169 -20.80 12.09 -0.30
N GLY A 170 -20.46 10.88 0.16
CA GLY A 170 -21.09 9.63 -0.27
C GLY A 170 -22.16 9.11 0.70
N GLU A 171 -22.89 8.06 0.30
CA GLU A 171 -23.87 7.37 1.16
C GLU A 171 -23.22 6.48 2.23
N THR A 172 -22.05 5.90 1.92
CA THR A 172 -21.23 5.11 2.84
C THR A 172 -20.00 5.92 3.21
N ASN A 173 -19.77 6.14 4.51
CA ASN A 173 -18.80 7.10 5.01
C ASN A 173 -17.56 6.36 5.54
N TRP A 174 -16.49 6.32 4.75
CA TRP A 174 -15.23 5.74 5.23
C TRP A 174 -14.47 6.80 6.02
N GLU A 175 -14.80 6.93 7.30
CA GLU A 175 -14.19 7.88 8.20
C GLU A 175 -12.83 7.36 8.67
N ILE A 176 -11.74 8.05 8.30
CA ILE A 176 -10.44 7.88 8.94
C ILE A 176 -10.53 8.51 10.33
N LYS A 177 -10.71 7.66 11.35
CA LYS A 177 -10.85 8.04 12.77
C LYS A 177 -9.52 8.49 13.35
N ASP A 178 -8.47 7.72 13.05
CA ASP A 178 -7.14 7.96 13.56
C ASP A 178 -6.10 7.37 12.60
N LEU A 179 -4.87 7.85 12.73
CA LEU A 179 -3.72 7.44 11.97
C LEU A 179 -2.46 7.53 12.84
N LEU A 180 -1.55 6.61 12.62
CA LEU A 180 -0.25 6.57 13.26
C LEU A 180 0.79 6.13 12.24
N THR A 181 1.85 6.91 12.06
CA THR A 181 3.06 6.44 11.37
C THR A 181 4.29 6.55 12.27
N GLY A 182 5.31 5.74 11.99
CA GLY A 182 6.52 5.71 12.79
C GLY A 182 7.74 5.16 12.05
N GLY A 183 8.92 5.62 12.46
CA GLY A 183 10.20 5.08 12.03
C GLY A 183 10.75 4.06 13.02
N ALA A 184 11.48 3.08 12.50
CA ALA A 184 12.22 2.06 13.25
C ALA A 184 13.63 1.84 12.65
N ALA A 185 14.21 2.90 12.07
CA ALA A 185 15.50 2.83 11.37
C ALA A 185 16.70 2.49 12.27
N ASN A 186 16.53 2.59 13.59
CA ASN A 186 17.54 2.28 14.59
C ASN A 186 17.47 0.82 15.11
N VAL A 187 16.64 -0.04 14.51
CA VAL A 187 16.42 -1.42 14.97
C VAL A 187 16.88 -2.44 13.93
N GLY A 188 17.45 -3.55 14.42
CA GLY A 188 17.83 -4.69 13.58
C GLY A 188 18.76 -4.29 12.45
N LYS A 189 18.43 -4.74 11.24
CA LYS A 189 19.17 -4.47 10.00
C LYS A 189 18.45 -3.47 9.10
N ALA A 190 17.72 -2.54 9.70
CA ALA A 190 16.89 -1.55 9.02
C ALA A 190 17.53 -0.87 7.80
N SER A 191 18.82 -0.51 7.86
CA SER A 191 19.55 0.20 6.80
C SER A 191 20.00 -0.67 5.62
N GLU A 192 19.97 -2.00 5.75
CA GLU A 192 20.49 -2.93 4.75
C GLU A 192 19.51 -4.04 4.35
N SER A 193 18.40 -4.19 5.08
CA SER A 193 17.45 -5.30 4.90
C SER A 193 16.61 -5.24 3.64
N VAL A 194 16.20 -4.04 3.24
CA VAL A 194 15.52 -3.77 1.98
C VAL A 194 16.16 -2.51 1.43
N ASN A 195 16.71 -2.57 0.23
CA ASN A 195 17.28 -1.38 -0.40
C ASN A 195 17.02 -1.37 -1.91
N LEU A 196 16.78 -0.16 -2.41
CA LEU A 196 16.75 0.16 -3.82
C LEU A 196 17.85 1.17 -4.10
N LYS A 197 18.84 0.79 -4.90
CA LYS A 197 19.92 1.69 -5.31
C LYS A 197 19.81 1.97 -6.80
N LEU A 198 19.22 3.12 -7.16
CA LEU A 198 18.98 3.51 -8.56
C LEU A 198 20.24 3.39 -9.44
N VAL A 199 21.41 3.81 -8.92
CA VAL A 199 22.70 3.77 -9.64
C VAL A 199 23.24 2.34 -9.81
N LYS A 200 22.92 1.42 -8.89
CA LYS A 200 23.42 0.04 -8.94
C LYS A 200 22.44 -0.92 -9.61
N LYS A 201 21.22 -0.46 -9.93
CA LYS A 201 20.01 -1.26 -10.23
C LYS A 201 19.74 -2.31 -9.13
N GLY A 202 18.48 -2.58 -8.83
CA GLY A 202 18.14 -3.63 -7.87
C GLY A 202 17.39 -3.12 -6.65
N LEU A 203 16.13 -3.52 -6.56
CA LEU A 203 15.40 -3.76 -5.33
C LEU A 203 15.86 -5.13 -4.79
N ILE A 204 16.54 -5.12 -3.65
CA ILE A 204 17.02 -6.35 -3.01
C ILE A 204 16.57 -6.44 -1.56
N MET A 205 16.37 -7.68 -1.08
CA MET A 205 16.01 -7.98 0.31
C MET A 205 16.90 -9.08 0.89
N PRO A 206 18.18 -8.78 1.22
CA PRO A 206 19.13 -9.80 1.67
C PRO A 206 18.82 -10.39 3.06
N PHE A 207 18.07 -9.66 3.90
CA PHE A 207 17.82 -10.03 5.30
C PHE A 207 16.33 -10.26 5.60
N GLY A 208 15.64 -11.04 4.77
CA GLY A 208 14.20 -11.31 4.90
C GLY A 208 13.75 -11.84 6.28
N ARG A 209 14.61 -12.56 7.03
CA ARG A 209 14.30 -12.98 8.40
C ARG A 209 14.19 -11.80 9.37
N ASP A 210 15.07 -10.81 9.25
CA ASP A 210 15.04 -9.60 10.08
C ASP A 210 13.80 -8.77 9.76
N VAL A 211 13.48 -8.64 8.47
CA VAL A 211 12.24 -8.01 7.97
C VAL A 211 11.01 -8.68 8.57
N PHE A 212 10.95 -10.02 8.52
CA PHE A 212 9.85 -10.80 9.05
C PHE A 212 9.63 -10.56 10.55
N ILE A 213 10.69 -10.63 11.36
CA ILE A 213 10.61 -10.46 12.82
C ILE A 213 10.10 -9.05 13.17
N ASN A 214 10.64 -8.03 12.51
CA ASN A 214 10.25 -6.64 12.78
C ASN A 214 8.83 -6.35 12.28
N ALA A 215 8.43 -6.85 11.10
CA ALA A 215 7.05 -6.72 10.61
C ALA A 215 6.04 -7.33 11.60
N CYS A 216 6.33 -8.55 12.07
CA CYS A 216 5.52 -9.25 13.07
C CYS A 216 5.50 -8.56 14.44
N THR A 217 6.45 -7.66 14.72
CA THR A 217 6.50 -6.89 15.97
C THR A 217 5.74 -5.56 15.83
N TYR A 218 6.01 -4.80 14.77
CA TYR A 218 5.53 -3.43 14.63
C TYR A 218 4.10 -3.33 14.12
N MET A 219 3.64 -4.24 13.25
CA MET A 219 2.26 -4.21 12.75
C MET A 219 1.23 -4.44 13.87
N PRO A 220 1.37 -5.48 14.73
CA PRO A 220 0.46 -5.65 15.87
C PRO A 220 0.59 -4.50 16.87
N LYS A 221 1.82 -4.04 17.14
CA LYS A 221 2.05 -2.92 18.06
C LYS A 221 1.32 -1.65 17.62
N ALA A 222 1.48 -1.24 16.36
CA ALA A 222 0.82 -0.05 15.84
C ALA A 222 -0.71 -0.19 15.85
N SER A 223 -1.20 -1.39 15.54
CA SER A 223 -2.63 -1.72 15.58
C SER A 223 -3.18 -1.60 17.01
N LEU A 224 -2.52 -2.19 18.00
CA LEU A 224 -2.98 -2.09 19.40
C LEU A 224 -2.90 -0.65 19.94
N GLN A 225 -1.86 0.11 19.55
CA GLN A 225 -1.72 1.51 19.95
C GLN A 225 -2.85 2.39 19.41
N ILE A 226 -3.25 2.20 18.14
CA ILE A 226 -4.34 3.00 17.58
C ILE A 226 -5.70 2.63 18.18
N LEU A 227 -5.90 1.34 18.52
CA LEU A 227 -7.10 0.91 19.24
C LEU A 227 -7.18 1.54 20.64
N GLU A 228 -6.08 1.52 21.39
CA GLU A 228 -5.98 2.14 22.71
C GLU A 228 -6.29 3.64 22.65
N ARG A 229 -5.72 4.38 21.68
CA ARG A 229 -5.98 5.81 21.47
C ARG A 229 -7.45 6.13 21.21
N ASN A 230 -8.23 5.17 20.73
CA ASN A 230 -9.63 5.31 20.38
C ASN A 230 -10.58 4.59 21.37
N ASN A 231 -10.06 4.08 22.48
CA ASN A 231 -10.81 3.29 23.48
C ASN A 231 -11.51 2.06 22.88
N LEU A 232 -10.88 1.43 21.90
CA LEU A 232 -11.34 0.20 21.26
C LEU A 232 -10.46 -0.97 21.65
N THR A 233 -10.99 -2.18 21.47
CA THR A 233 -10.28 -3.44 21.61
C THR A 233 -10.24 -4.17 20.26
N ILE A 234 -9.45 -5.23 20.17
CA ILE A 234 -9.38 -6.04 18.95
C ILE A 234 -10.73 -6.70 18.60
N ASN A 235 -11.61 -6.90 19.59
CA ASN A 235 -12.94 -7.48 19.38
C ASN A 235 -13.91 -6.50 18.69
N ASP A 236 -13.57 -5.21 18.63
CA ASP A 236 -14.37 -4.18 17.97
C ASP A 236 -14.04 -4.05 16.47
N ILE A 237 -13.12 -4.89 15.97
CA ILE A 237 -12.57 -4.81 14.60
C ILE A 237 -13.17 -5.90 13.72
N ALA A 238 -13.81 -5.47 12.64
CA ALA A 238 -14.45 -6.35 11.67
C ALA A 238 -13.42 -6.93 10.68
N TYR A 239 -12.48 -6.09 10.23
CA TYR A 239 -11.47 -6.47 9.25
C TYR A 239 -10.11 -5.84 9.54
N ILE A 240 -9.05 -6.53 9.13
CA ILE A 240 -7.68 -6.03 9.15
C ILE A 240 -7.12 -6.14 7.72
N ALA A 241 -6.68 -5.02 7.15
CA ALA A 241 -5.98 -4.94 5.88
C ALA A 241 -4.47 -4.75 6.11
N PRO A 242 -3.70 -5.85 6.27
CA PRO A 242 -2.26 -5.75 6.45
C PRO A 242 -1.54 -5.42 5.14
N HIS A 243 -0.30 -4.96 5.25
CA HIS A 243 0.63 -4.96 4.13
C HIS A 243 0.80 -6.37 3.55
N GLN A 244 0.56 -6.47 2.25
CA GLN A 244 0.61 -7.69 1.46
C GLN A 244 2.08 -8.00 1.06
N ALA A 245 2.91 -8.37 2.03
CA ALA A 245 4.32 -8.73 1.79
C ALA A 245 4.55 -10.23 1.65
N ASN A 246 3.90 -10.99 2.54
CA ASN A 246 4.07 -12.42 2.71
C ASN A 246 2.92 -12.91 3.59
N LEU A 247 2.19 -13.94 3.15
CA LEU A 247 1.03 -14.46 3.87
C LEU A 247 1.37 -14.93 5.29
N ARG A 248 2.60 -15.42 5.52
CA ARG A 248 3.04 -15.86 6.86
C ARG A 248 3.19 -14.70 7.84
N ILE A 249 3.49 -13.49 7.35
CA ILE A 249 3.49 -12.28 8.20
C ILE A 249 2.05 -11.99 8.61
N SER A 250 1.10 -11.97 7.66
CA SER A 250 -0.33 -11.75 7.97
C SER A 250 -0.86 -12.76 8.99
N LYS A 251 -0.54 -14.06 8.83
CA LYS A 251 -0.91 -15.10 9.79
C LYS A 251 -0.29 -14.88 11.17
N ASN A 252 0.98 -14.47 11.24
CA ASN A 252 1.63 -14.19 12.51
C ASN A 252 1.05 -12.95 13.21
N VAL A 253 0.73 -11.90 12.45
CA VAL A 253 0.05 -10.70 12.94
C VAL A 253 -1.31 -11.07 13.51
N ALA A 254 -2.10 -11.89 12.81
CA ALA A 254 -3.39 -12.39 13.29
C ALA A 254 -3.25 -13.14 14.62
N GLY A 255 -2.31 -14.08 14.71
CA GLY A 255 -2.04 -14.82 15.94
C GLY A 255 -1.57 -13.94 17.10
N THR A 256 -0.76 -12.92 16.82
CA THR A 256 -0.28 -11.95 17.83
C THR A 256 -1.42 -11.07 18.35
N LEU A 257 -2.36 -10.70 17.47
CA LEU A 257 -3.55 -9.94 17.84
C LEU A 257 -4.66 -10.81 18.45
N GLY A 258 -4.56 -12.14 18.34
CA GLY A 258 -5.56 -13.08 18.86
C GLY A 258 -6.83 -13.15 18.03
N VAL A 259 -6.76 -12.91 16.72
CA VAL A 259 -7.90 -12.90 15.80
C VAL A 259 -7.90 -14.07 14.83
N SER A 260 -9.06 -14.39 14.25
CA SER A 260 -9.15 -15.35 13.14
C SER A 260 -8.42 -14.83 11.91
N GLU A 261 -7.86 -15.74 11.10
CA GLU A 261 -7.33 -15.39 9.78
C GLU A 261 -8.44 -14.88 8.83
N ASP A 262 -9.71 -15.21 9.08
CA ASP A 262 -10.84 -14.85 8.21
C ASP A 262 -11.10 -13.34 8.16
N ILE A 263 -10.70 -12.58 9.18
CA ILE A 263 -10.84 -11.12 9.19
C ILE A 263 -9.62 -10.42 8.57
N MET A 264 -8.56 -11.17 8.22
CA MET A 264 -7.36 -10.64 7.60
C MET A 264 -7.55 -10.60 6.08
N LEU A 265 -7.81 -9.42 5.53
CA LEU A 265 -7.96 -9.24 4.09
C LEU A 265 -6.64 -9.56 3.37
N SER A 266 -6.72 -10.32 2.28
CA SER A 266 -5.52 -10.73 1.57
C SER A 266 -5.71 -10.98 0.08
N ASN A 267 -4.77 -10.44 -0.70
CA ASN A 267 -4.64 -10.65 -2.13
C ASN A 267 -3.21 -11.04 -2.55
N ILE A 268 -2.30 -11.19 -1.58
CA ILE A 268 -0.89 -11.56 -1.78
C ILE A 268 -0.74 -12.85 -2.60
N GLN A 269 -1.70 -13.78 -2.48
CA GLN A 269 -1.70 -15.05 -3.19
C GLN A 269 -1.73 -14.85 -4.71
N TYR A 270 -2.38 -13.80 -5.20
CA TYR A 270 -2.61 -13.57 -6.62
C TYR A 270 -2.04 -12.25 -7.17
N LEU A 271 -1.53 -11.36 -6.31
CA LEU A 271 -0.87 -10.12 -6.74
C LEU A 271 0.63 -10.08 -6.45
N GLY A 272 1.15 -10.92 -5.56
CA GLY A 272 2.49 -10.72 -5.00
C GLY A 272 2.55 -9.42 -4.17
N ASN A 273 3.76 -9.00 -3.82
CA ASN A 273 4.00 -7.79 -3.05
C ASN A 273 3.98 -6.56 -3.99
N THR A 274 2.85 -5.85 -4.00
CA THR A 274 2.62 -4.60 -4.74
C THR A 274 3.07 -3.35 -3.98
N GLY A 275 4.02 -3.51 -3.05
CA GLY A 275 4.63 -2.43 -2.28
C GLY A 275 3.61 -1.62 -1.46
N CYS A 276 3.69 -0.29 -1.53
CA CYS A 276 2.82 0.57 -0.74
C CYS A 276 1.37 0.65 -1.27
N ALA A 277 1.08 0.16 -2.48
CA ALA A 277 -0.28 0.12 -3.02
C ALA A 277 -1.12 -1.01 -2.41
N GLY A 278 -0.49 -2.13 -2.02
CA GLY A 278 -1.18 -3.38 -1.71
C GLY A 278 -2.30 -3.31 -0.67
N CYS A 279 -2.13 -2.53 0.41
CA CYS A 279 -3.17 -2.41 1.44
C CYS A 279 -4.44 -1.72 0.92
N ALA A 280 -4.27 -0.69 0.09
CA ALA A 280 -5.42 0.02 -0.47
C ALA A 280 -6.01 -0.74 -1.67
N ILE A 281 -5.22 -1.50 -2.42
CA ILE A 281 -5.75 -2.43 -3.43
C ILE A 281 -6.68 -3.45 -2.77
N VAL A 282 -6.28 -4.07 -1.65
CA VAL A 282 -7.15 -5.04 -0.99
C VAL A 282 -8.41 -4.38 -0.40
N LEU A 283 -8.33 -3.13 0.07
CA LEU A 283 -9.53 -2.38 0.47
C LEU A 283 -10.48 -2.11 -0.71
N ASP A 284 -9.95 -1.77 -1.88
CA ASP A 284 -10.74 -1.56 -3.10
C ASP A 284 -11.45 -2.84 -3.55
N GLU A 285 -10.76 -3.99 -3.48
CA GLU A 285 -11.31 -5.30 -3.84
C GLU A 285 -12.48 -5.72 -2.93
N HIS A 286 -12.42 -5.38 -1.64
CA HIS A 286 -13.42 -5.77 -0.63
C HIS A 286 -14.43 -4.66 -0.29
N LYS A 287 -14.40 -3.50 -0.96
CA LYS A 287 -15.16 -2.31 -0.56
C LYS A 287 -16.69 -2.49 -0.47
N THR A 288 -17.24 -3.48 -1.17
CA THR A 288 -18.67 -3.82 -1.17
C THR A 288 -19.07 -4.80 -0.06
N GLU A 289 -18.10 -5.42 0.62
CA GLU A 289 -18.33 -6.36 1.71
C GLU A 289 -18.53 -5.66 3.06
N PHE A 290 -17.99 -4.44 3.18
CA PHE A 290 -18.01 -3.67 4.42
C PHE A 290 -19.39 -3.10 4.74
N LYS A 291 -19.74 -3.11 6.02
CA LYS A 291 -21.03 -2.65 6.53
C LYS A 291 -20.86 -1.42 7.41
N LYS A 292 -21.87 -0.56 7.38
CA LYS A 292 -21.94 0.62 8.23
C LYS A 292 -21.74 0.26 9.72
N GLY A 293 -20.87 1.00 10.38
CA GLY A 293 -20.48 0.82 11.78
C GLY A 293 -19.32 -0.16 11.98
N GLU A 294 -18.86 -0.88 10.96
CA GLU A 294 -17.69 -1.74 11.05
C GLU A 294 -16.40 -0.92 11.14
N ASN A 295 -15.50 -1.37 12.02
CA ASN A 295 -14.16 -0.81 12.13
C ASN A 295 -13.15 -1.68 11.38
N ILE A 296 -12.27 -1.02 10.64
CA ILE A 296 -11.22 -1.65 9.84
C ILE A 296 -9.88 -1.09 10.27
N ILE A 297 -8.91 -1.97 10.51
CA ILE A 297 -7.51 -1.59 10.73
C ILE A 297 -6.72 -1.82 9.46
N VAL A 298 -6.05 -0.78 8.97
CA VAL A 298 -4.97 -0.92 8.00
C VAL A 298 -3.65 -0.91 8.77
N THR A 299 -2.76 -1.87 8.55
CA THR A 299 -1.45 -1.88 9.22
C THR A 299 -0.33 -2.20 8.24
N VAL A 300 0.79 -1.47 8.37
CA VAL A 300 1.89 -1.51 7.41
C VAL A 300 3.24 -1.61 8.09
N PHE A 301 4.19 -2.20 7.36
CA PHE A 301 5.61 -2.22 7.69
C PHE A 301 6.42 -2.15 6.40
N GLY A 302 7.52 -1.40 6.41
CA GLY A 302 8.36 -1.18 5.23
C GLY A 302 9.85 -1.08 5.57
N GLY A 303 10.68 -1.16 4.53
CA GLY A 303 12.13 -0.90 4.61
C GLY A 303 12.43 0.49 5.17
N GLY A 304 13.56 0.65 5.87
CA GLY A 304 13.87 1.89 6.58
C GLY A 304 14.41 1.65 7.99
N TYR A 305 13.77 0.87 8.87
CA TYR A 305 12.38 0.39 8.80
C TYR A 305 11.36 1.49 9.11
N SER A 306 10.14 1.29 8.66
CA SER A 306 8.98 2.15 8.89
C SER A 306 7.74 1.31 9.20
N TYR A 307 6.77 1.88 9.89
CA TYR A 307 5.51 1.21 10.23
C TYR A 307 4.37 2.21 10.39
N GLY A 308 3.15 1.69 10.42
CA GLY A 308 1.98 2.51 10.73
C GLY A 308 0.70 1.69 10.88
N ALA A 309 -0.33 2.36 11.38
CA ALA A 309 -1.69 1.86 11.43
C ALA A 309 -2.69 2.98 11.15
N MET A 310 -3.82 2.65 10.53
CA MET A 310 -4.94 3.55 10.28
C MET A 310 -6.23 2.86 10.71
N LEU A 311 -7.09 3.60 11.41
CA LEU A 311 -8.41 3.13 11.83
C LEU A 311 -9.46 3.80 10.94
N ILE A 312 -10.24 2.98 10.23
CA ILE A 312 -11.38 3.42 9.44
C ILE A 312 -12.66 2.91 10.11
N THR A 313 -13.70 3.74 10.15
CA THR A 313 -15.08 3.32 10.43
C THR A 313 -15.93 3.54 9.19
N ILE A 314 -16.80 2.59 8.85
CA ILE A 314 -17.68 2.60 7.65
C ILE A 314 -19.05 3.20 7.94
#